data_AF-A0A6A9T519-F1
#
_entry.id   AF-A0A6A9T519-F1
#
_cell.length_a   1.000
_cell.length_b   1.000
_cell.length_c   1.000
_cell.angle_alpha   90.00
_cell.angle_beta   90.00
_cell.angle_gamma   90.00
#
_symmetry.space_group_name_H-M   'P 1'
#
loop_
_entity.id
_entity.type
_entity.pdbx_description
1 polymer ?
#
loop_
_entity_poly.entity_id
_entity_poly.type
_entity_poly.pdbx_seq_one_letter_code
_entity_poly.pdbx_strand_id
1 'polypeptide(L)'
;MDSLASVLQFLAAFLDALVDADVLLLAECSLDLEGHLVEIDRITDSIYDSVNNGVYRAGFAESQTAYDEAVTDVFDALDHWDEVLADQRYLAGDRLTLPDVRLFPTLIRFDECYHTTFKCNRQYLHQYDNLWPYLRDLYQTPGFEETVRMEHIKDDGYYQGEITPIGPGLDYDQPHDRDQLSSPDETTARPS
;
A
#
# COMPACT_ATOMS: atom_id res chain seq x y z
N MET A 1 -1.08 29.10 12.97
CA MET A 1 -1.12 28.93 11.51
C MET A 1 -0.16 27.82 11.11
N ASP A 2 -0.11 26.75 11.93
CA ASP A 2 0.85 25.63 11.88
C ASP A 2 0.10 24.29 11.98
N SER A 3 -1.04 24.12 11.27
CA SER A 3 -2.01 23.07 11.63
C SER A 3 -2.45 22.13 10.51
N LEU A 4 -1.68 21.96 9.43
CA LEU A 4 -2.01 20.94 8.43
C LEU A 4 -0.76 20.44 7.69
N ALA A 5 0.11 21.36 7.26
CA ALA A 5 1.41 21.02 6.69
C ALA A 5 2.28 20.23 7.68
N SER A 6 2.28 20.60 8.96
CA SER A 6 2.99 19.91 10.05
C SER A 6 2.46 18.51 10.34
N VAL A 7 1.15 18.27 10.20
CA VAL A 7 0.51 16.96 10.43
C VAL A 7 0.75 16.03 9.24
N LEU A 8 0.65 16.56 8.02
CA LEU A 8 0.98 15.83 6.80
C LEU A 8 2.46 15.45 6.76
N GLN A 9 3.34 16.36 7.16
CA GLN A 9 4.78 16.12 7.21
C GLN A 9 5.15 15.19 8.37
N PHE A 10 4.38 15.18 9.47
CA PHE A 10 4.53 14.21 10.56
C PHE A 10 4.01 12.81 10.18
N LEU A 11 2.89 12.69 9.46
CA LEU A 11 2.34 11.41 9.01
C LEU A 11 3.13 10.81 7.83
N ALA A 12 3.61 11.63 6.91
CA ALA A 12 4.55 11.21 5.88
C ALA A 12 5.89 10.78 6.50
N ALA A 13 6.42 11.55 7.47
CA ALA A 13 7.60 11.14 8.23
C ALA A 13 7.35 9.91 9.12
N PHE A 14 6.10 9.64 9.54
CA PHE A 14 5.74 8.45 10.30
C PHE A 14 5.63 7.21 9.41
N LEU A 15 5.16 7.39 8.17
CA LEU A 15 5.27 6.39 7.10
C LEU A 15 6.74 6.09 6.76
N ASP A 16 7.59 7.11 6.66
CA ASP A 16 9.04 6.94 6.48
C ASP A 16 9.71 6.29 7.70
N ALA A 17 9.30 6.66 8.93
CA ALA A 17 9.87 6.13 10.17
C ALA A 17 9.43 4.70 10.51
N LEU A 18 8.29 4.23 9.98
CA LEU A 18 7.89 2.82 10.04
C LEU A 18 8.71 1.94 9.09
N VAL A 19 9.43 2.54 8.14
CA VAL A 19 10.37 1.87 7.22
C VAL A 19 11.80 1.83 7.79
N ASP A 20 12.05 2.45 8.95
CA ASP A 20 13.39 2.53 9.51
C ASP A 20 13.85 1.22 10.19
N ALA A 21 15.03 0.79 9.75
CA ALA A 21 15.90 -0.31 10.19
C ALA A 21 15.53 -1.76 9.79
N ASP A 22 14.31 -2.26 10.04
CA ASP A 22 14.08 -3.73 9.95
C ASP A 22 13.62 -4.21 8.55
N VAL A 23 12.92 -3.40 7.77
CA VAL A 23 12.40 -3.82 6.45
C VAL A 23 13.47 -3.73 5.35
N LEU A 24 14.46 -2.85 5.50
CA LEU A 24 15.59 -2.69 4.58
C LEU A 24 16.51 -3.92 4.51
N LEU A 25 16.45 -4.82 5.50
CA LEU A 25 17.26 -6.04 5.54
C LEU A 25 16.75 -7.18 4.65
N LEU A 26 15.54 -7.07 4.08
CA LEU A 26 14.95 -8.10 3.22
C LEU A 26 15.25 -7.93 1.72
N ALA A 27 15.86 -6.81 1.32
CA ALA A 27 16.11 -6.49 -0.08
C ALA A 27 17.58 -6.71 -0.51
N GLU A 28 18.21 -7.82 -0.10
CA GLU A 28 19.46 -8.27 -0.73
C GLU A 28 19.16 -9.36 -1.76
N CYS A 29 18.85 -8.96 -2.99
CA CYS A 29 18.96 -9.85 -4.15
C CYS A 29 19.62 -9.11 -5.31
N SER A 30 20.88 -9.50 -5.54
CA SER A 30 21.79 -8.93 -6.53
C SER A 30 21.41 -9.28 -7.97
N LEU A 31 21.83 -8.40 -8.89
CA LEU A 31 22.13 -8.60 -10.32
C LEU A 31 20.98 -8.34 -11.33
N ASP A 32 20.63 -7.06 -11.51
CA ASP A 32 20.88 -6.28 -12.76
C ASP A 32 20.68 -4.77 -12.46
N LEU A 33 21.56 -4.23 -11.61
CA LEU A 33 21.28 -3.17 -10.64
C LEU A 33 21.05 -1.75 -11.18
N GLU A 34 21.22 -1.42 -12.46
CA GLU A 34 20.94 -0.04 -12.92
C GLU A 34 19.53 0.11 -13.50
N GLY A 35 19.15 -0.71 -14.48
CA GLY A 35 17.83 -0.62 -15.11
C GLY A 35 16.68 -0.98 -14.16
N HIS A 36 16.89 -1.99 -13.32
CA HIS A 36 15.89 -2.44 -12.36
C HIS A 36 15.70 -1.45 -11.20
N LEU A 37 16.76 -0.74 -10.78
CA LEU A 37 16.64 0.31 -9.77
C LEU A 37 15.91 1.54 -10.33
N VAL A 38 16.18 1.93 -11.57
CA VAL A 38 15.45 3.04 -12.22
C VAL A 38 13.95 2.77 -12.30
N GLU A 39 13.55 1.54 -12.63
CA GLU A 39 12.12 1.19 -12.65
C GLU A 39 11.53 1.15 -11.24
N ILE A 40 12.24 0.59 -10.25
CA ILE A 40 11.83 0.63 -8.83
C ILE A 40 11.59 2.08 -8.38
N ASP A 41 12.51 2.99 -8.68
CA ASP A 41 12.40 4.40 -8.32
C ASP A 41 11.20 5.06 -9.02
N ARG A 42 11.03 4.79 -10.32
CA ARG A 42 9.88 5.29 -11.11
C ARG A 42 8.54 4.83 -10.55
N ILE A 43 8.43 3.54 -10.22
CA ILE A 43 7.24 2.94 -9.60
C ILE A 43 6.99 3.60 -8.25
N THR A 44 8.04 3.73 -7.44
CA THR A 44 7.98 4.30 -6.09
C THR A 44 7.46 5.74 -6.11
N ASP A 45 7.98 6.59 -7.01
CA ASP A 45 7.49 7.96 -7.18
C ASP A 45 6.03 7.97 -7.65
N SER A 46 5.69 7.08 -8.59
CA SER A 46 4.33 6.98 -9.13
C SER A 46 3.31 6.61 -8.05
N ILE A 47 3.58 5.63 -7.19
CA ILE A 47 2.67 5.25 -6.09
C ILE A 47 2.60 6.32 -5.01
N TYR A 48 3.69 7.05 -4.76
CA TYR A 48 3.74 8.05 -3.71
C TYR A 48 2.79 9.21 -3.99
N ASP A 49 2.94 9.84 -5.15
CA ASP A 49 2.15 11.03 -5.48
C ASP A 49 0.66 10.71 -5.65
N SER A 50 0.37 9.60 -6.34
CA SER A 50 -0.99 9.26 -6.75
C SER A 50 -1.77 8.49 -5.70
N VAL A 51 -1.14 7.60 -4.91
CA VAL A 51 -1.84 6.74 -3.94
C VAL A 51 -1.48 7.12 -2.51
N ASN A 52 -0.20 7.03 -2.11
CA ASN A 52 0.20 7.22 -0.71
C ASN A 52 -0.14 8.62 -0.19
N ASN A 53 0.23 9.66 -0.94
CA ASN A 53 -0.12 11.05 -0.64
C ASN A 53 -1.51 11.41 -1.17
N GLY A 54 -1.96 10.76 -2.25
CA GLY A 54 -3.27 11.00 -2.87
C GLY A 54 -4.44 10.86 -1.91
N VAL A 55 -4.46 9.81 -1.07
CA VAL A 55 -5.54 9.62 -0.08
C VAL A 55 -5.59 10.77 0.94
N TYR A 56 -4.44 11.33 1.33
CA TYR A 56 -4.38 12.49 2.22
C TYR A 56 -4.79 13.77 1.50
N ARG A 57 -4.40 13.96 0.23
CA ARG A 57 -4.87 15.08 -0.60
C ARG A 57 -6.40 15.09 -0.68
N ALA A 58 -7.02 13.92 -0.88
CA ALA A 58 -8.48 13.78 -0.86
C ALA A 58 -9.06 14.05 0.54
N GLY A 59 -8.51 13.42 1.58
CA GLY A 59 -9.04 13.52 2.95
C GLY A 59 -8.98 14.91 3.56
N PHE A 60 -7.98 15.72 3.18
CA PHE A 60 -7.76 17.07 3.68
C PHE A 60 -8.11 18.17 2.68
N ALA A 61 -8.75 17.83 1.56
CA ALA A 61 -9.18 18.83 0.59
C ALA A 61 -10.13 19.86 1.21
N GLU A 62 -9.82 21.15 1.02
CA GLU A 62 -10.61 22.27 1.54
C GLU A 62 -11.66 22.78 0.52
N SER A 63 -11.74 22.16 -0.67
CA SER A 63 -12.72 22.48 -1.70
C SER A 63 -13.18 21.23 -2.45
N GLN A 64 -14.39 21.28 -3.00
CA GLN A 64 -14.95 20.17 -3.78
C GLN A 64 -14.07 19.84 -4.99
N THR A 65 -13.58 20.84 -5.72
CA THR A 65 -12.73 20.63 -6.89
C THR A 65 -11.41 19.94 -6.51
N ALA A 66 -10.74 20.37 -5.43
CA ALA A 66 -9.51 19.73 -4.98
C ALA A 66 -9.74 18.29 -4.51
N TYR A 67 -10.88 18.02 -3.86
CA TYR A 67 -11.28 16.67 -3.49
C TYR A 67 -11.54 15.81 -4.73
N ASP A 68 -12.34 16.30 -5.68
CA ASP A 68 -12.73 15.58 -6.90
C ASP A 68 -11.49 15.21 -7.73
N GLU A 69 -10.54 16.14 -7.88
CA GLU A 69 -9.25 15.89 -8.55
C GLU A 69 -8.43 14.83 -7.79
N ALA A 70 -8.22 15.00 -6.48
CA ALA A 70 -7.38 14.09 -5.71
C ALA A 70 -7.97 12.68 -5.60
N VAL A 71 -9.27 12.54 -5.41
CA VAL A 71 -9.92 11.22 -5.31
C VAL A 71 -9.97 10.53 -6.67
N THR A 72 -10.10 11.29 -7.77
CA THR A 72 -10.00 10.74 -9.13
C THR A 72 -8.58 10.23 -9.39
N ASP A 73 -7.54 11.02 -9.08
CA ASP A 73 -6.13 10.60 -9.21
C ASP A 73 -5.86 9.28 -8.46
N VAL A 74 -6.33 9.16 -7.22
CA VAL A 74 -6.16 7.94 -6.40
C VAL A 74 -6.75 6.74 -7.10
N PHE A 75 -7.97 6.88 -7.60
CA PHE A 75 -8.70 5.75 -8.17
C PHE A 75 -8.21 5.38 -9.58
N ASP A 76 -7.82 6.36 -10.40
CA ASP A 76 -7.16 6.10 -11.69
C ASP A 76 -5.83 5.34 -11.49
N ALA A 77 -5.09 5.69 -10.43
CA ALA A 77 -3.86 4.98 -10.08
C ALA A 77 -4.12 3.56 -9.54
N LEU A 78 -5.12 3.38 -8.67
CA LEU A 78 -5.51 2.05 -8.20
C LEU A 78 -5.98 1.15 -9.36
N ASP A 79 -6.75 1.70 -10.30
CA ASP A 79 -7.20 0.97 -11.50
C ASP A 79 -5.98 0.55 -12.36
N HIS A 80 -5.03 1.45 -12.56
CA HIS A 80 -3.77 1.13 -13.27
C HIS A 80 -2.98 0.02 -12.57
N TRP A 81 -2.78 0.11 -11.25
CA TRP A 81 -2.01 -0.89 -10.51
C TRP A 81 -2.72 -2.23 -10.41
N ASP A 82 -4.05 -2.25 -10.37
CA ASP A 82 -4.81 -3.49 -10.47
C ASP A 82 -4.58 -4.19 -11.81
N GLU A 83 -4.62 -3.44 -12.93
CA GLU A 83 -4.32 -3.98 -14.26
C GLU A 83 -2.90 -4.51 -14.35
N VAL A 84 -1.91 -3.76 -13.83
CA VAL A 84 -0.52 -4.21 -13.79
C VAL A 84 -0.39 -5.50 -12.99
N LEU A 85 -0.98 -5.55 -11.79
CA LEU A 85 -0.91 -6.72 -10.91
C LEU A 85 -1.63 -7.95 -11.47
N ALA A 86 -2.45 -7.82 -12.52
CA ALA A 86 -3.05 -8.98 -13.18
C ALA A 86 -1.99 -9.95 -13.76
N ASP A 87 -0.88 -9.42 -14.26
CA ASP A 87 0.15 -10.20 -14.98
C ASP A 87 1.46 -10.40 -14.20
N GLN A 88 1.66 -9.67 -13.09
CA GLN A 88 2.88 -9.75 -12.27
C GLN A 88 2.54 -9.84 -10.79
N ARG A 89 3.33 -10.59 -10.01
CA ARG A 89 3.07 -10.84 -8.58
C ARG A 89 3.19 -9.58 -7.70
N TYR A 90 4.17 -8.73 -7.99
CA TYR A 90 4.51 -7.51 -7.25
C TYR A 90 4.60 -6.31 -8.20
N LEU A 91 4.75 -5.09 -7.69
CA LEU A 91 4.74 -3.86 -8.49
C LEU A 91 5.88 -3.76 -9.51
N ALA A 92 7.02 -4.38 -9.21
CA ALA A 92 8.20 -4.40 -10.08
C ALA A 92 8.50 -5.80 -10.66
N GLY A 93 7.48 -6.65 -10.82
CA GLY A 93 7.63 -7.98 -11.43
C GLY A 93 7.29 -9.13 -10.47
N ASP A 94 8.15 -10.15 -10.40
CA ASP A 94 7.88 -11.40 -9.66
C ASP A 94 8.53 -11.48 -8.28
N ARG A 95 9.26 -10.44 -7.87
CA ARG A 95 9.93 -10.33 -6.55
C ARG A 95 9.43 -9.12 -5.77
N LEU A 96 9.35 -9.28 -4.44
CA LEU A 96 9.05 -8.21 -3.52
C LEU A 96 10.16 -7.14 -3.54
N THR A 97 9.77 -5.87 -3.64
CA THR A 97 10.68 -4.73 -3.71
C THR A 97 10.21 -3.56 -2.83
N LEU A 98 11.01 -2.49 -2.76
CA LEU A 98 10.70 -1.29 -1.97
C LEU A 98 9.32 -0.65 -2.27
N PRO A 99 8.85 -0.51 -3.52
CA PRO A 99 7.53 0.06 -3.77
C PRO A 99 6.41 -0.78 -3.14
N ASP A 100 6.55 -2.11 -3.07
CA ASP A 100 5.53 -2.97 -2.45
C ASP A 100 5.42 -2.67 -0.95
N VAL A 101 6.57 -2.57 -0.29
CA VAL A 101 6.69 -2.17 1.12
C VAL A 101 6.08 -0.79 1.35
N ARG A 102 6.32 0.18 0.45
CA ARG A 102 5.80 1.55 0.57
C ARG A 102 4.30 1.64 0.30
N LEU A 103 3.77 0.80 -0.58
CA LEU A 103 2.35 0.79 -0.92
C LEU A 103 1.51 0.10 0.17
N PHE A 104 2.04 -0.96 0.79
CA PHE A 104 1.33 -1.78 1.78
C PHE A 104 0.63 -0.98 2.89
N PRO A 105 1.30 -0.03 3.58
CA PRO A 105 0.66 0.82 4.58
C PRO A 105 -0.59 1.53 4.09
N THR A 106 -0.63 1.97 2.84
CA THR A 106 -1.80 2.66 2.31
C THR A 106 -2.93 1.68 2.02
N LEU A 107 -2.62 0.52 1.44
CA LEU A 107 -3.62 -0.49 1.11
C LEU A 107 -4.28 -1.09 2.36
N ILE A 108 -3.48 -1.49 3.36
CA ILE A 108 -4.02 -2.11 4.58
C ILE A 108 -4.96 -1.18 5.36
N ARG A 109 -4.82 0.15 5.19
CA ARG A 109 -5.64 1.18 5.83
C ARG A 109 -6.82 1.65 4.96
N PHE A 110 -6.88 1.22 3.70
CA PHE A 110 -7.80 1.81 2.73
C PHE A 110 -9.26 1.61 3.12
N ASP A 111 -9.70 0.36 3.28
CA ASP A 111 -11.10 0.05 3.58
C ASP A 111 -11.48 0.35 5.04
N GLU A 112 -10.50 0.20 5.95
CA GLU A 112 -10.70 0.41 7.38
C GLU A 112 -10.78 1.88 7.77
N CYS A 113 -10.07 2.75 7.05
CA CYS A 113 -9.94 4.17 7.38
C CYS A 113 -10.22 5.08 6.18
N TYR A 114 -9.43 5.01 5.12
CA TYR A 114 -9.44 6.03 4.05
C TYR A 114 -10.78 6.11 3.29
N HIS A 115 -11.41 4.96 3.05
CA HIS A 115 -12.70 4.88 2.40
C HIS A 115 -13.75 5.73 3.14
N THR A 116 -13.74 5.70 4.47
CA THR A 116 -14.71 6.44 5.29
C THR A 116 -14.20 7.82 5.68
N THR A 117 -13.06 7.90 6.35
CA THR A 117 -12.52 9.13 6.94
C THR A 117 -12.08 10.13 5.88
N PHE A 118 -11.41 9.66 4.83
CA PHE A 118 -10.94 10.49 3.72
C PHE A 118 -11.90 10.53 2.54
N LYS A 119 -13.05 9.85 2.64
CA LYS A 119 -14.09 9.78 1.62
C LYS A 119 -13.56 9.19 0.30
N CYS A 120 -12.49 8.38 0.32
CA CYS A 120 -12.03 7.64 -0.86
C CYS A 120 -12.99 6.48 -1.16
N ASN A 121 -14.22 6.78 -1.57
CA ASN A 121 -15.38 5.89 -1.47
C ASN A 121 -16.04 5.53 -2.81
N ARG A 122 -15.30 5.59 -3.92
CA ARG A 122 -15.79 5.11 -5.23
C ARG A 122 -16.00 3.59 -5.22
N GLN A 123 -15.05 2.87 -4.64
CA GLN A 123 -14.99 1.41 -4.55
C GLN A 123 -14.12 1.04 -3.34
N TYR A 124 -14.43 -0.08 -2.69
CA TYR A 124 -13.55 -0.64 -1.66
C TYR A 124 -12.35 -1.35 -2.29
N LEU A 125 -11.20 -1.34 -1.62
CA LEU A 125 -10.01 -2.04 -2.05
C LEU A 125 -10.26 -3.55 -2.18
N HIS A 126 -11.00 -4.17 -1.25
CA HIS A 126 -11.31 -5.61 -1.31
C HIS A 126 -12.20 -6.02 -2.50
N GLN A 127 -12.71 -5.06 -3.28
CA GLN A 127 -13.51 -5.32 -4.49
C GLN A 127 -12.69 -5.35 -5.78
N TYR A 128 -11.39 -5.04 -5.70
CA TYR A 128 -10.47 -5.17 -6.82
C TYR A 128 -10.00 -6.61 -7.01
N ASP A 129 -9.93 -7.06 -8.26
CA ASP A 129 -9.62 -8.45 -8.59
C ASP A 129 -8.14 -8.81 -8.28
N ASN A 130 -7.21 -7.87 -8.40
CA ASN A 130 -5.77 -8.11 -8.26
C ASN A 130 -5.16 -7.42 -7.04
N LEU A 131 -5.59 -6.19 -6.72
CA LEU A 131 -5.14 -5.46 -5.53
C LEU A 131 -5.53 -6.16 -4.22
N TRP A 132 -6.71 -6.78 -4.15
CA TRP A 132 -7.13 -7.47 -2.93
C TRP A 132 -6.30 -8.74 -2.65
N PRO A 133 -6.13 -9.67 -3.61
CA PRO A 133 -5.18 -10.77 -3.43
C PRO A 133 -3.74 -10.31 -3.22
N TYR A 134 -3.29 -9.23 -3.89
CA TYR A 134 -1.95 -8.66 -3.68
C TYR A 134 -1.74 -8.15 -2.24
N LEU A 135 -2.71 -7.41 -1.67
CA LEU A 135 -2.64 -6.98 -0.28
C LEU A 135 -2.55 -8.17 0.69
N ARG A 136 -3.29 -9.25 0.42
CA ARG A 136 -3.25 -10.47 1.24
C ARG A 136 -1.93 -11.22 1.12
N ASP A 137 -1.35 -11.31 -0.08
CA ASP A 137 -0.01 -11.87 -0.31
C ASP A 137 1.05 -11.11 0.51
N LEU A 138 1.01 -9.77 0.48
CA LEU A 138 1.88 -8.95 1.32
C LEU A 138 1.63 -9.16 2.81
N TYR A 139 0.38 -9.14 3.25
CA TYR A 139 0.03 -9.33 4.66
C TYR A 139 0.55 -10.67 5.21
N GLN A 140 0.41 -11.75 4.45
CA GLN A 140 0.84 -13.11 4.80
C GLN A 140 2.36 -13.33 4.63
N THR A 141 3.09 -12.36 4.05
CA THR A 141 4.54 -12.41 3.94
C THR A 141 5.18 -12.16 5.31
N PRO A 142 6.16 -12.99 5.76
CA PRO A 142 6.79 -12.83 7.07
C PRO A 142 7.29 -11.39 7.32
N GLY A 143 6.93 -10.84 8.47
CA GLY A 143 7.27 -9.48 8.89
C GLY A 143 6.21 -8.41 8.60
N PHE A 144 5.23 -8.64 7.72
CA PHE A 144 4.19 -7.65 7.42
C PHE A 144 3.07 -7.64 8.46
N GLU A 145 2.39 -8.77 8.67
CA GLU A 145 1.30 -8.92 9.65
C GLU A 145 1.68 -8.36 11.04
N GLU A 146 2.90 -8.69 11.50
CA GLU A 146 3.43 -8.32 12.81
C GLU A 146 3.46 -6.80 13.04
N THR A 147 3.48 -6.00 11.97
CA THR A 147 3.46 -4.53 12.01
C THR A 147 2.04 -3.94 12.08
N VAL A 148 1.00 -4.73 11.83
CA VAL A 148 -0.37 -4.24 11.71
C VAL A 148 -1.11 -4.30 13.05
N ARG A 149 -1.32 -3.14 13.67
CA ARG A 149 -2.17 -2.99 14.85
C ARG A 149 -3.45 -2.22 14.49
N MET A 150 -4.46 -2.92 13.97
CA MET A 150 -5.65 -2.27 13.39
C MET A 150 -6.44 -1.41 14.38
N GLU A 151 -6.55 -1.85 15.64
CA GLU A 151 -7.16 -1.05 16.71
C GLU A 151 -6.44 0.30 16.87
N HIS A 152 -5.11 0.29 16.96
CA HIS A 152 -4.30 1.50 17.06
C HIS A 152 -4.42 2.39 15.81
N ILE A 153 -4.40 1.79 14.61
CA ILE A 153 -4.57 2.53 13.35
C ILE A 153 -5.90 3.29 13.37
N LYS A 154 -7.00 2.63 13.74
CA LYS A 154 -8.35 3.22 13.72
C LYS A 154 -8.53 4.21 14.86
N ASP A 155 -8.38 3.75 16.11
CA ASP A 155 -8.78 4.49 17.31
C ASP A 155 -7.83 5.64 17.63
N ASP A 156 -6.52 5.38 17.61
CA ASP A 156 -5.52 6.42 17.93
C ASP A 156 -5.06 7.19 16.70
N GLY A 157 -5.16 6.60 15.50
CA GLY A 157 -4.72 7.21 14.26
C GLY A 157 -5.78 8.12 13.62
N TYR A 158 -6.92 7.55 13.22
CA TYR A 158 -7.90 8.25 12.36
C TYR A 158 -9.13 8.78 13.09
N TYR A 159 -9.65 8.07 14.10
CA TYR A 159 -10.89 8.46 14.80
C TYR A 159 -10.64 9.23 16.09
N GLN A 160 -9.50 9.05 16.76
CA GLN A 160 -8.98 9.89 17.86
C GLN A 160 -10.03 10.25 18.94
N GLY A 161 -10.75 9.25 19.45
CA GLY A 161 -11.76 9.43 20.50
C GLY A 161 -13.17 9.79 20.00
N GLU A 162 -13.37 9.88 18.68
CA GLU A 162 -14.69 9.84 18.06
C GLU A 162 -15.24 8.40 17.99
N ILE A 163 -16.44 8.25 17.42
CA ILE A 163 -17.03 6.93 17.17
C ILE A 163 -16.26 6.24 16.04
N THR A 164 -15.56 5.16 16.36
CA THR A 164 -14.92 4.28 15.38
C THR A 164 -15.97 3.42 14.66
N PRO A 165 -16.07 3.48 13.31
CA PRO A 165 -16.91 2.58 12.52
C PRO A 165 -16.48 1.12 12.69
N ILE A 166 -17.48 0.23 12.74
CA ILE A 166 -17.25 -1.22 12.92
C ILE A 166 -16.42 -1.85 11.79
N GLY A 167 -16.36 -1.21 10.61
CA GLY A 167 -15.55 -1.65 9.48
C GLY A 167 -16.18 -2.79 8.66
N PRO A 168 -15.53 -3.18 7.55
CA PRO A 168 -16.00 -4.27 6.68
C PRO A 168 -15.74 -5.67 7.24
N GLY A 169 -14.87 -5.83 8.25
CA GLY A 169 -14.57 -7.14 8.86
C GLY A 169 -13.80 -8.05 7.90
N LEU A 170 -12.74 -7.51 7.29
CA LEU A 170 -11.93 -8.20 6.29
C LEU A 170 -11.09 -9.30 6.93
N ASP A 171 -10.94 -10.40 6.19
CA ASP A 171 -10.10 -11.54 6.57
C ASP A 171 -8.90 -11.57 5.62
N TYR A 172 -7.76 -11.09 6.12
CA TYR A 172 -6.51 -10.97 5.38
C TYR A 172 -5.76 -12.31 5.26
N ASP A 173 -6.17 -13.34 6.02
CA ASP A 173 -5.59 -14.69 6.00
C ASP A 173 -6.19 -15.59 4.91
N GLN A 174 -7.21 -15.11 4.19
CA GLN A 174 -7.79 -15.85 3.06
C GLN A 174 -6.74 -16.13 1.97
N PRO A 175 -6.77 -17.30 1.31
CA PRO A 175 -5.86 -17.63 0.20
C PRO A 175 -5.89 -16.58 -0.90
N HIS A 176 -4.70 -16.16 -1.35
CA HIS A 176 -4.55 -15.11 -2.36
C HIS A 176 -4.21 -15.64 -3.77
N ASP A 177 -3.78 -16.90 -3.92
CA ASP A 177 -3.44 -17.54 -5.19
C ASP A 177 -2.32 -16.86 -6.02
N ARG A 178 -1.69 -15.80 -5.50
CA ARG A 178 -0.63 -15.00 -6.15
C ARG A 178 0.68 -15.75 -6.40
N ASP A 179 0.95 -16.84 -5.68
CA ASP A 179 2.14 -17.67 -5.88
C ASP A 179 2.24 -18.23 -7.31
N GLN A 180 1.11 -18.35 -8.02
CA GLN A 180 1.06 -18.85 -9.40
C GLN A 180 1.70 -17.89 -10.42
N LEU A 181 1.90 -16.63 -10.04
CA LEU A 181 2.51 -15.59 -10.88
C LEU A 181 4.02 -15.43 -10.64
N SER A 182 4.58 -16.15 -9.68
CA SER A 182 6.03 -16.22 -9.53
C SER A 182 6.64 -17.08 -10.64
N SER A 183 7.78 -16.65 -11.17
CA SER A 183 8.59 -17.53 -12.02
C SER A 183 8.92 -18.81 -11.25
N PRO A 184 8.88 -20.00 -11.89
CA PRO A 184 9.29 -21.24 -11.23
C PRO A 184 10.73 -21.07 -10.74
N ASP A 185 10.88 -21.13 -9.44
CA ASP A 185 12.14 -20.89 -8.75
C ASP A 185 13.23 -21.86 -9.28
N GLU A 186 14.35 -21.33 -9.78
CA GLU A 186 15.59 -22.08 -10.06
C GLU A 186 16.17 -22.74 -8.78
N THR A 187 15.55 -22.49 -7.62
CA THR A 187 15.90 -23.04 -6.30
C THR A 187 15.65 -24.55 -6.15
N THR A 188 15.10 -25.24 -7.16
CA THR A 188 15.10 -26.73 -7.20
C THR A 188 16.40 -27.36 -7.72
N ALA A 189 17.43 -26.59 -8.06
CA ALA A 189 18.76 -27.10 -8.40
C ALA A 189 19.75 -27.11 -7.21
N ARG A 190 19.43 -27.81 -6.11
CA ARG A 190 20.50 -28.33 -5.22
C ARG A 190 20.61 -29.84 -5.37
N PRO A 191 21.70 -30.36 -5.98
CA PRO A 191 21.97 -31.78 -5.95
C PRO A 191 22.56 -32.18 -4.60
N SER A 192 21.97 -33.21 -4.00
CA SER A 192 22.70 -34.25 -3.27
C SER A 192 21.99 -35.57 -3.46
#